data_AF-A0A0D2KMP3-F1
#
_entry.id   AF-A0A0D2KMP3-F1
#
_cell.length_a   1.000
_cell.length_b   1.000
_cell.length_c   1.000
_cell.angle_alpha   90.00
_cell.angle_beta   90.00
_cell.angle_gamma   90.00
#
_symmetry.space_group_name_H-M   'P 1'
#
loop_
_entity.id
_entity.type
_entity.pdbx_description
1 polymer ?
#
loop_
_entity_poly.entity_id
_entity_poly.type
_entity_poly.pdbx_seq_one_letter_code
_entity_poly.pdbx_strand_id
1 'polypeptide(L)'
;MDALFRAISDFFTNKPIVTAAKSLDTNEDSDVVEQPSVAESARCVVCVVNVCTNVNSVTCSAMCRDRLCRVGPANGNMCNYCHRRPKRPGLSQCSAVCEESAKVACLLCKSQPKNRRAYLCGKSCKRVVENWSPYLVLEAPPGHVTFDMVEDKFKEAWKYSGTASRPPVRKVLKVIGTKTFFEPFNEYKKHIGNVVFCYHGTKKSCQLGSADQTQLCFTATCALCSILRTSFRTDLAGSYTAFGSGIYTSTASNKAYNYTGNGTGAIIVSTVALGNVRHVNAFNEVRSCPEGFDSVVFDRGVNGSLNETIVYNDNAIRPVYIILF
;
A
#
# COMPACT_ATOMS: atom_id res chain seq x y z
N MET A 1 -16.42 2.09 11.91
CA MET A 1 -15.87 1.53 10.65
C MET A 1 -15.18 2.56 9.77
N ASP A 2 -15.56 3.84 9.87
CA ASP A 2 -15.12 4.91 8.98
C ASP A 2 -13.81 5.62 9.40
N ALA A 3 -13.45 5.62 10.69
CA ALA A 3 -12.34 6.43 11.21
C ALA A 3 -10.92 5.95 10.80
N LEU A 4 -10.73 4.66 10.49
CA LEU A 4 -9.41 4.12 10.13
C LEU A 4 -9.03 4.39 8.67
N PHE A 5 -9.97 4.16 7.75
CA PHE A 5 -9.79 4.58 6.36
C PHE A 5 -9.72 6.11 6.27
N ARG A 6 -10.44 6.83 7.13
CA ARG A 6 -10.29 8.29 7.30
C ARG A 6 -8.87 8.65 7.72
N ALA A 7 -8.32 8.16 8.84
CA ALA A 7 -6.97 8.57 9.27
C ALA A 7 -5.84 8.20 8.27
N ILE A 8 -5.90 7.03 7.61
CA ILE A 8 -4.89 6.60 6.62
C ILE A 8 -5.15 7.20 5.22
N SER A 9 -6.33 7.74 4.92
CA SER A 9 -6.60 8.45 3.66
C SER A 9 -6.43 9.97 3.82
N ASP A 10 -6.95 10.52 4.91
CA ASP A 10 -7.03 11.96 5.20
C ASP A 10 -5.64 12.55 5.53
N PHE A 11 -4.71 11.76 6.09
CA PHE A 11 -3.30 12.17 6.21
C PHE A 11 -2.59 12.30 4.86
N PHE A 12 -3.06 11.61 3.81
CA PHE A 12 -2.43 11.61 2.48
C PHE A 12 -3.14 12.47 1.44
N THR A 13 -4.27 13.12 1.77
CA THR A 13 -5.07 13.90 0.80
C THR A 13 -4.96 15.42 0.96
N ASN A 14 -4.04 15.95 1.77
CA ASN A 14 -3.85 17.41 1.90
C ASN A 14 -3.06 18.03 0.73
N LYS A 15 -3.57 17.85 -0.50
CA LYS A 15 -3.34 18.77 -1.62
C LYS A 15 -4.70 19.22 -2.16
N PRO A 16 -4.87 20.51 -2.52
CA PRO A 16 -6.14 21.02 -3.02
C PRO A 16 -6.52 20.28 -4.30
N ILE A 17 -7.74 19.74 -4.33
CA ILE A 17 -8.34 19.20 -5.55
C ILE A 17 -8.64 20.41 -6.44
N VAL A 18 -7.93 20.52 -7.57
CA VAL A 18 -8.34 21.39 -8.66
C VAL A 18 -9.67 20.85 -9.20
N THR A 19 -10.77 21.50 -8.82
CA THR A 19 -12.07 21.32 -9.45
C THR A 19 -11.99 21.88 -10.87
N ALA A 20 -11.75 21.02 -11.86
CA ALA A 20 -12.03 21.34 -13.24
C ALA A 20 -13.54 21.17 -13.49
N ALA A 21 -14.33 22.17 -13.08
CA ALA A 21 -15.63 22.42 -13.67
C ALA A 21 -15.42 23.46 -14.77
N LYS A 22 -15.39 23.03 -16.03
CA LYS A 22 -15.58 23.95 -17.16
C LYS A 22 -17.06 23.90 -17.53
N SER A 23 -17.77 24.96 -17.17
CA SER A 23 -18.97 25.41 -17.84
C SER A 23 -18.59 25.92 -19.23
N LEU A 24 -19.22 25.40 -20.27
CA LEU A 24 -19.18 25.94 -21.63
C LEU A 24 -20.64 26.06 -22.09
N ASP A 25 -21.10 27.30 -22.23
CA ASP A 25 -22.35 27.65 -22.89
C ASP A 25 -22.09 27.91 -24.38
N THR A 26 -23.03 27.37 -25.19
CA THR A 26 -23.60 27.88 -26.46
C THR A 26 -22.67 28.19 -27.65
N ASN A 27 -22.72 27.41 -28.74
CA ASN A 27 -23.75 27.51 -29.79
C ASN A 27 -23.49 26.55 -30.97
N GLU A 28 -24.62 26.02 -31.48
CA GLU A 28 -24.98 25.54 -32.82
C GLU A 28 -23.86 25.12 -33.81
N ASP A 29 -23.85 23.84 -34.18
CA ASP A 29 -24.09 23.47 -35.59
C ASP A 29 -24.63 22.04 -35.69
N SER A 30 -25.55 21.86 -36.62
CA SER A 30 -26.38 20.68 -36.81
C SER A 30 -25.63 19.52 -37.44
N ASP A 31 -25.44 18.43 -36.70
CA ASP A 31 -25.17 17.10 -37.24
C ASP A 31 -26.07 16.09 -36.53
N VAL A 32 -26.74 15.26 -37.33
CA VAL A 32 -27.61 14.17 -36.88
C VAL A 32 -26.74 13.15 -36.13
N VAL A 33 -26.67 13.29 -34.81
CA VAL A 33 -26.03 12.30 -33.93
C VAL A 33 -26.94 11.09 -33.86
N GLU A 34 -26.55 10.05 -34.60
CA GLU A 34 -27.04 8.69 -34.45
C GLU A 34 -27.04 8.32 -32.95
N GLN A 35 -28.23 7.99 -32.43
CA GLN A 35 -28.39 7.59 -31.03
C GLN A 35 -27.45 6.42 -30.72
N PRO A 36 -26.67 6.45 -29.62
CA PRO A 36 -25.86 5.29 -29.26
C PRO A 36 -26.79 4.13 -28.94
N SER A 37 -26.66 3.07 -29.73
CA SER A 37 -27.32 1.80 -29.56
C SER A 37 -27.23 1.33 -28.10
N VAL A 38 -28.33 0.75 -27.62
CA VAL A 38 -28.45 0.10 -26.31
C VAL A 38 -27.19 -0.71 -26.06
N ALA A 39 -26.38 -0.30 -25.08
CA ALA A 39 -25.07 -0.90 -24.82
C ALA A 39 -25.22 -2.41 -24.65
N GLU A 40 -24.83 -3.16 -25.68
CA GLU A 40 -24.98 -4.60 -25.74
C GLU A 40 -24.30 -5.19 -24.51
N SER A 41 -25.10 -5.86 -23.67
CA SER A 41 -24.62 -6.34 -22.38
C SER A 41 -23.47 -7.34 -22.61
N ALA A 42 -22.26 -6.92 -22.24
CA ALA A 42 -21.05 -7.57 -22.68
C ALA A 42 -20.81 -8.90 -21.93
N ARG A 43 -20.26 -9.91 -22.63
CA ARG A 43 -19.92 -11.21 -22.03
C ARG A 43 -18.91 -11.10 -20.88
N CYS A 44 -19.01 -12.02 -19.93
CA CYS A 44 -18.11 -12.12 -18.81
C CYS A 44 -16.69 -12.49 -19.24
N VAL A 45 -15.68 -11.75 -18.78
CA VAL A 45 -14.26 -11.98 -19.14
C VAL A 45 -13.63 -13.21 -18.48
N VAL A 46 -14.39 -13.90 -17.63
CA VAL A 46 -13.92 -15.06 -16.84
C VAL A 46 -14.54 -16.35 -17.36
N CYS A 47 -15.87 -16.45 -17.40
CA CYS A 47 -16.53 -17.67 -17.88
C CYS A 47 -16.79 -17.64 -19.38
N VAL A 48 -16.73 -16.48 -20.04
CA VAL A 48 -17.02 -16.25 -21.47
C VAL A 48 -18.38 -16.73 -22.00
N VAL A 49 -19.21 -17.34 -21.14
CA VAL A 49 -20.54 -17.88 -21.43
C VAL A 49 -21.63 -16.87 -21.09
N ASN A 50 -21.64 -16.39 -19.84
CA ASN A 50 -22.73 -15.54 -19.34
C ASN A 50 -22.48 -14.06 -19.64
N VAL A 51 -23.58 -13.33 -19.81
CA VAL A 51 -23.60 -11.87 -19.96
C VAL A 51 -23.47 -11.18 -18.60
N CYS A 52 -22.76 -10.07 -18.55
CA CYS A 52 -22.71 -9.22 -17.36
C CYS A 52 -24.03 -8.45 -17.19
N THR A 53 -24.65 -8.58 -16.02
CA THR A 53 -25.91 -7.89 -15.69
C THR A 53 -25.74 -6.38 -15.46
N ASN A 54 -24.51 -5.91 -15.26
CA ASN A 54 -24.17 -4.51 -15.11
C ASN A 54 -23.16 -4.15 -16.19
N VAL A 55 -23.45 -3.10 -16.97
CA VAL A 55 -22.60 -2.60 -18.08
C VAL A 55 -21.19 -2.25 -17.63
N ASN A 56 -21.02 -1.80 -16.39
CA ASN A 56 -19.72 -1.48 -15.83
C ASN A 56 -18.99 -2.74 -15.34
N SER A 57 -19.67 -3.88 -15.16
CA SER A 57 -19.02 -5.09 -14.66
C SER A 57 -18.37 -5.92 -15.77
N VAL A 58 -17.19 -6.46 -15.45
CA VAL A 58 -16.50 -7.44 -16.31
C VAL A 58 -16.83 -8.90 -15.95
N THR A 59 -17.61 -9.13 -14.89
CA THR A 59 -17.96 -10.49 -14.40
C THR A 59 -19.46 -10.68 -14.23
N CYS A 60 -20.01 -11.83 -14.65
CA CYS A 60 -21.44 -12.14 -14.54
C CYS A 60 -21.91 -12.53 -13.13
N SER A 61 -21.01 -12.99 -12.25
CA SER A 61 -21.36 -13.52 -10.92
C SER A 61 -20.29 -13.28 -9.87
N ALA A 62 -20.64 -13.49 -8.60
CA ALA A 62 -19.68 -13.43 -7.50
C ALA A 62 -18.56 -14.47 -7.63
N MET A 63 -18.86 -15.67 -8.13
CA MET A 63 -17.85 -16.71 -8.40
C MET A 63 -16.87 -16.29 -9.49
N CYS A 64 -17.38 -15.72 -10.59
CA CYS A 64 -16.49 -15.19 -11.64
C CYS A 64 -15.64 -14.04 -11.12
N ARG A 65 -16.17 -13.20 -10.24
CA ARG A 65 -15.41 -12.11 -9.62
C ARG A 65 -14.31 -12.61 -8.69
N ASP A 66 -14.60 -13.59 -7.85
CA ASP A 66 -13.60 -14.25 -6.99
C ASP A 66 -12.47 -14.83 -7.85
N ARG A 67 -12.81 -15.56 -8.91
CA ARG A 67 -11.85 -16.11 -9.87
C ARG A 67 -11.01 -15.03 -10.57
N LEU A 68 -11.63 -13.92 -11.01
CA LEU A 68 -10.90 -12.78 -11.58
C LEU A 68 -9.88 -12.22 -10.60
N CYS A 69 -10.27 -12.03 -9.34
CA CYS A 69 -9.38 -11.48 -8.32
C CYS A 69 -8.24 -12.44 -7.97
N ARG A 70 -8.45 -13.75 -8.12
CA ARG A 70 -7.52 -14.79 -7.64
C ARG A 70 -6.50 -15.18 -8.69
N VAL A 71 -6.99 -15.38 -9.90
CA VAL A 71 -6.21 -15.94 -11.02
C VAL A 71 -5.96 -14.88 -12.11
N GLY A 72 -6.72 -13.78 -12.09
CA GLY A 72 -6.72 -12.81 -13.18
C GLY A 72 -7.68 -13.20 -14.31
N PRO A 73 -7.66 -12.45 -15.43
CA PRO A 73 -8.45 -12.78 -16.61
C PRO A 73 -7.96 -14.07 -17.25
N ALA A 74 -8.82 -14.74 -18.04
CA ALA A 74 -8.46 -16.00 -18.70
C ALA A 74 -7.27 -15.88 -19.67
N ASN A 75 -6.99 -14.67 -20.18
CA ASN A 75 -5.91 -14.41 -21.12
C ASN A 75 -5.04 -13.24 -20.62
N GLY A 76 -3.77 -13.53 -20.31
CA GLY A 76 -2.78 -12.56 -19.81
C GLY A 76 -2.36 -11.48 -20.82
N ASN A 77 -2.67 -11.65 -22.11
CA ASN A 77 -2.45 -10.65 -23.15
C ASN A 77 -3.55 -9.59 -23.21
N MET A 78 -4.62 -9.74 -22.42
CA MET A 78 -5.71 -8.77 -22.35
C MET A 78 -5.36 -7.62 -21.41
N CYS A 79 -5.91 -6.44 -21.71
CA CYS A 79 -5.80 -5.22 -20.92
C CYS A 79 -5.99 -5.51 -19.42
N ASN A 80 -5.07 -5.01 -18.59
CA ASN A 80 -5.11 -5.19 -17.14
C ASN A 80 -6.27 -4.43 -16.47
N TYR A 81 -6.95 -3.52 -17.19
CA TYR A 81 -8.11 -2.78 -16.69
C TYR A 81 -9.44 -3.38 -17.19
N CYS A 82 -9.73 -3.26 -18.49
CA CYS A 82 -11.03 -3.71 -19.01
C CYS A 82 -11.11 -5.22 -19.20
N HIS A 83 -9.96 -5.91 -19.35
CA HIS A 83 -9.87 -7.34 -19.67
C HIS A 83 -10.61 -7.79 -20.94
N ARG A 84 -11.01 -6.85 -21.82
CA ARG A 84 -11.83 -7.10 -23.02
C ARG A 84 -11.06 -6.98 -24.34
N ARG A 85 -9.93 -6.28 -24.35
CA ARG A 85 -9.14 -6.01 -25.55
C ARG A 85 -7.67 -6.34 -25.29
N PRO A 86 -6.90 -6.76 -26.32
CA PRO A 86 -5.46 -6.96 -26.18
C PRO A 86 -4.73 -5.72 -25.68
N LYS A 87 -3.62 -5.92 -24.97
CA LYS A 87 -2.69 -4.86 -24.57
C LYS A 87 -2.08 -4.19 -25.81
N ARG A 88 -1.80 -2.87 -25.73
CA ARG A 88 -0.94 -2.20 -26.72
C ARG A 88 0.51 -2.67 -26.55
N PRO A 89 1.33 -2.71 -27.61
CA PRO A 89 2.74 -3.05 -27.50
C PRO A 89 3.45 -2.24 -26.41
N GLY A 90 4.17 -2.92 -25.50
CA GLY A 90 4.90 -2.29 -24.40
C GLY A 90 4.05 -1.74 -23.24
N LEU A 91 2.72 -1.87 -23.28
CA LEU A 91 1.81 -1.31 -22.27
C LEU A 91 0.93 -2.36 -21.61
N SER A 92 0.43 -2.05 -20.41
CA SER A 92 -0.51 -2.91 -19.67
C SER A 92 -1.97 -2.72 -20.07
N GLN A 93 -2.29 -1.69 -20.87
CA GLN A 93 -3.66 -1.28 -21.20
C GLN A 93 -3.88 -1.21 -22.71
N CYS A 94 -5.14 -1.41 -23.13
CA CYS A 94 -5.55 -1.42 -24.54
C CYS A 94 -5.78 -0.03 -25.14
N SER A 95 -5.88 1.03 -24.32
CA SER A 95 -6.16 2.39 -24.77
C SER A 95 -5.74 3.42 -23.72
N ALA A 96 -5.63 4.69 -24.12
CA ALA A 96 -5.38 5.81 -23.20
C ALA A 96 -6.49 5.92 -22.13
N VAL A 97 -7.74 5.64 -22.48
CA VAL A 97 -8.86 5.62 -21.52
C VAL A 97 -8.67 4.55 -20.44
N CYS A 98 -8.26 3.33 -20.83
CA CYS A 98 -7.97 2.27 -19.87
C CYS A 98 -6.72 2.57 -19.04
N GLU A 99 -5.72 3.23 -19.62
CA GLU A 99 -4.51 3.68 -18.92
C GLU A 99 -4.86 4.69 -17.83
N GLU A 100 -5.63 5.73 -18.16
CA GLU A 100 -6.07 6.72 -17.17
C GLU A 100 -6.96 6.10 -16.09
N SER A 101 -7.90 5.23 -16.49
CA SER A 101 -8.76 4.53 -15.53
C SER A 101 -7.97 3.58 -14.62
N ALA A 102 -6.88 3.01 -15.11
CA ALA A 102 -6.01 2.12 -14.32
C ALA A 102 -5.27 2.88 -13.21
N LYS A 103 -5.01 4.18 -13.34
CA LYS A 103 -4.31 4.98 -12.33
C LYS A 103 -5.04 5.02 -10.98
N VAL A 104 -6.36 4.87 -11.00
CA VAL A 104 -7.21 4.88 -9.80
C VAL A 104 -7.97 3.58 -9.60
N ALA A 105 -7.54 2.49 -10.24
CA ALA A 105 -8.24 1.21 -10.17
C ALA A 105 -8.17 0.55 -8.79
N CYS A 106 -9.13 -0.32 -8.50
CA CYS A 106 -9.11 -1.24 -7.38
C CYS A 106 -7.84 -2.11 -7.46
N LEU A 107 -7.05 -2.16 -6.38
CA LEU A 107 -5.80 -2.93 -6.37
C LEU A 107 -6.03 -4.45 -6.50
N LEU A 108 -7.23 -4.93 -6.14
CA LEU A 108 -7.56 -6.36 -6.23
C LEU A 108 -8.07 -6.75 -7.62
N CYS A 109 -9.20 -6.18 -8.05
CA CYS A 109 -9.83 -6.61 -9.31
C CYS A 109 -9.31 -5.86 -10.53
N LYS A 110 -8.57 -4.75 -10.35
CA LYS A 110 -7.97 -3.88 -11.36
C LYS A 110 -8.89 -3.36 -12.47
N SER A 111 -10.20 -3.60 -12.35
CA SER A 111 -11.19 -3.40 -13.42
C SER A 111 -12.28 -2.39 -13.09
N GLN A 112 -12.18 -1.71 -11.95
CA GLN A 112 -13.11 -0.69 -11.47
C GLN A 112 -12.32 0.37 -10.72
N PRO A 113 -12.76 1.63 -10.68
CA PRO A 113 -12.15 2.63 -9.81
C PRO A 113 -12.21 2.17 -8.36
N LYS A 114 -11.14 2.43 -7.61
CA LYS A 114 -11.12 2.24 -6.16
C LYS A 114 -12.16 3.17 -5.53
N ASN A 115 -12.78 2.74 -4.44
CA ASN A 115 -13.56 3.66 -3.63
C ASN A 115 -12.61 4.76 -3.12
N ARG A 116 -12.98 6.05 -3.24
CA ARG A 116 -12.12 7.21 -2.94
C ARG A 116 -11.19 6.98 -1.74
N ARG A 117 -11.74 6.54 -0.62
CA ARG A 117 -11.04 6.36 0.67
C ARG A 117 -10.44 4.97 0.90
N ALA A 118 -10.69 4.00 0.02
CA ALA A 118 -10.18 2.64 0.13
C ALA A 118 -9.27 2.28 -1.05
N TYR A 119 -8.69 1.07 -0.98
CA TYR A 119 -7.85 0.50 -2.04
C TYR A 119 -8.62 -0.50 -2.92
N LEU A 120 -9.88 -0.74 -2.57
CA LEU A 120 -10.78 -1.68 -3.23
C LEU A 120 -11.98 -0.93 -3.79
N CYS A 121 -12.61 -1.43 -4.87
CA CYS A 121 -13.76 -0.77 -5.50
C CYS A 121 -15.05 -0.84 -4.67
N GLY A 122 -15.20 -1.79 -3.74
CA GLY A 122 -16.39 -1.89 -2.91
C GLY A 122 -16.55 -3.21 -2.17
N LYS A 123 -17.77 -3.46 -1.69
CA LYS A 123 -18.12 -4.62 -0.83
C LYS A 123 -17.73 -5.97 -1.44
N SER A 124 -17.88 -6.14 -2.74
CA SER A 124 -17.56 -7.40 -3.41
C SER A 124 -16.08 -7.76 -3.31
N CYS A 125 -15.18 -6.82 -3.64
CA CYS A 125 -13.74 -7.05 -3.51
C CYS A 125 -13.29 -7.11 -2.05
N LYS A 126 -13.95 -6.34 -1.17
CA LYS A 126 -13.71 -6.44 0.27
C LYS A 126 -14.00 -7.84 0.81
N ARG A 127 -15.15 -8.42 0.45
CA ARG A 127 -15.53 -9.79 0.83
C ARG A 127 -14.55 -10.83 0.30
N VAL A 128 -14.04 -10.65 -0.92
CA VAL A 128 -13.01 -11.53 -1.47
C VAL A 128 -11.76 -11.53 -0.58
N VAL A 129 -11.27 -10.34 -0.17
CA VAL A 129 -10.14 -10.25 0.77
C VAL A 129 -10.46 -10.93 2.09
N GLU A 130 -11.61 -10.63 2.70
CA GLU A 130 -12.03 -11.16 4.00
C GLU A 130 -12.17 -12.69 4.01
N ASN A 131 -12.57 -13.29 2.89
CA ASN A 131 -12.74 -14.73 2.77
C ASN A 131 -11.43 -15.50 2.59
N TRP A 132 -10.38 -14.88 2.05
CA TRP A 132 -9.17 -15.60 1.66
C TRP A 132 -8.11 -15.62 2.76
N SER A 133 -7.98 -14.51 3.49
CA SER A 133 -6.93 -14.37 4.49
C SER A 133 -7.23 -13.21 5.43
N PRO A 134 -6.79 -13.27 6.71
CA PRO A 134 -6.82 -12.12 7.62
C PRO A 134 -6.12 -10.89 7.05
N TYR A 135 -5.18 -11.07 6.11
CA TYR A 135 -4.56 -10.00 5.33
C TYR A 135 -4.04 -10.50 3.98
N LEU A 136 -3.94 -9.61 3.01
CA LEU A 136 -3.35 -9.85 1.69
C LEU A 136 -2.32 -8.76 1.37
N VAL A 137 -1.36 -9.11 0.53
CA VAL A 137 -0.41 -8.15 -0.04
C VAL A 137 -0.77 -8.00 -1.52
N LEU A 138 -1.10 -6.78 -1.94
CA LEU A 138 -1.44 -6.48 -3.33
C LEU A 138 -0.45 -5.50 -3.94
N GLU A 139 -0.08 -5.69 -5.20
CA GLU A 139 0.76 -4.73 -5.91
C GLU A 139 -0.03 -3.47 -6.28
N ALA A 140 0.54 -2.30 -5.99
CA ALA A 140 0.17 -1.03 -6.62
C ALA A 140 1.07 -0.85 -7.86
N PRO A 141 0.53 -0.93 -9.09
CA PRO A 141 1.34 -0.80 -10.30
C PRO A 141 1.98 0.59 -10.42
N PRO A 142 3.13 0.73 -11.10
CA PRO A 142 3.67 2.05 -11.47
C PRO A 142 2.63 2.93 -12.19
N GLY A 143 2.58 4.21 -11.84
CA GLY A 143 1.58 5.17 -12.32
C GLY A 143 0.19 5.06 -11.68
N HIS A 144 -0.01 4.10 -10.76
CA HIS A 144 -1.18 4.08 -9.90
C HIS A 144 -1.02 5.11 -8.78
N VAL A 145 -2.08 5.85 -8.42
CA VAL A 145 -2.02 6.91 -7.39
C VAL A 145 -1.48 6.45 -6.04
N THR A 146 -1.64 5.17 -5.70
CA THR A 146 -1.06 4.56 -4.49
C THR A 146 0.45 4.34 -4.60
N PHE A 147 0.94 3.97 -5.78
CA PHE A 147 2.39 3.87 -6.03
C PHE A 147 3.01 5.26 -5.90
N ASP A 148 2.48 6.24 -6.64
CA ASP A 148 3.02 7.60 -6.70
C ASP A 148 3.06 8.24 -5.31
N MET A 149 1.98 8.12 -4.53
CA MET A 149 1.93 8.59 -3.15
C MET A 149 3.00 7.97 -2.25
N VAL A 150 3.21 6.65 -2.32
CA VAL A 150 4.22 5.97 -1.48
C VAL A 150 5.62 6.37 -1.93
N GLU A 151 5.85 6.47 -3.23
CA GLU A 151 7.11 6.89 -3.80
C GLU A 151 7.45 8.34 -3.40
N ASP A 152 6.51 9.28 -3.55
CA ASP A 152 6.69 10.67 -3.16
C ASP A 152 7.01 10.79 -1.66
N LYS A 153 6.29 10.06 -0.79
CA LYS A 153 6.58 10.05 0.65
C LYS A 153 7.97 9.49 0.95
N PHE A 154 8.37 8.41 0.28
CA PHE A 154 9.72 7.87 0.39
C PHE A 154 10.78 8.90 -0.01
N LYS A 155 10.53 9.63 -1.10
CA LYS A 155 11.39 10.70 -1.64
C LYS A 155 11.48 11.90 -0.69
N GLU A 156 10.35 12.34 -0.13
CA GLU A 156 10.27 13.42 0.86
C GLU A 156 10.99 13.07 2.18
N ALA A 157 10.87 11.81 2.61
CA ALA A 157 11.52 11.31 3.82
C ALA A 157 12.99 10.94 3.61
N TRP A 158 13.55 11.12 2.41
CA TRP A 158 14.96 10.89 2.12
C TRP A 158 15.78 12.11 2.56
N LYS A 159 16.26 12.10 3.80
CA LYS A 159 16.85 13.27 4.47
C LYS A 159 18.39 13.31 4.41
N TYR A 160 19.01 12.45 3.62
CA TYR A 160 20.47 12.41 3.50
C TYR A 160 21.02 13.68 2.84
N SER A 161 22.04 14.30 3.43
CA SER A 161 22.60 15.59 2.98
C SER A 161 23.80 15.46 2.03
N GLY A 162 24.30 14.25 1.76
CA GLY A 162 25.44 14.01 0.87
C GLY A 162 25.05 13.57 -0.56
N THR A 163 26.05 13.18 -1.35
CA THR A 163 25.92 12.77 -2.77
C THR A 163 25.36 11.36 -3.00
N ALA A 164 24.99 10.65 -1.93
CA ALA A 164 24.46 9.30 -2.04
C ALA A 164 23.15 9.30 -2.85
N SER A 165 23.13 8.54 -3.94
CA SER A 165 21.97 8.49 -4.82
C SER A 165 20.79 7.87 -4.11
N ARG A 166 19.63 8.53 -4.24
CA ARG A 166 18.35 7.97 -3.80
C ARG A 166 17.98 6.80 -4.72
N PRO A 167 17.76 5.59 -4.19
CA PRO A 167 17.47 4.41 -5.01
C PRO A 167 16.09 4.56 -5.68
N PRO A 168 15.93 4.09 -6.93
CA PRO A 168 14.64 4.12 -7.60
C PRO A 168 13.69 3.12 -6.95
N VAL A 169 12.44 3.53 -6.72
CA VAL A 169 11.39 2.61 -6.26
C VAL A 169 10.92 1.79 -7.47
N ARG A 170 11.08 0.47 -7.42
CA ARG A 170 10.64 -0.42 -8.49
C ARG A 170 9.23 -0.97 -8.27
N LYS A 171 8.90 -1.30 -7.02
CA LYS A 171 7.57 -1.82 -6.67
C LYS A 171 7.07 -1.28 -5.35
N VAL A 172 5.76 -1.08 -5.30
CA VAL A 172 5.00 -0.78 -4.09
C VAL A 172 3.97 -1.88 -3.89
N LEU A 173 4.05 -2.55 -2.74
CA LEU A 173 3.03 -3.50 -2.31
C LEU A 173 2.22 -2.89 -1.16
N LYS A 174 0.92 -3.12 -1.15
CA LYS A 174 -0.03 -2.67 -0.16
C LYS A 174 -0.48 -3.85 0.70
N VAL A 175 -0.32 -3.73 2.02
CA VAL A 175 -0.96 -4.64 2.98
C VAL A 175 -2.43 -4.24 3.11
N ILE A 176 -3.32 -5.18 2.77
CA ILE A 176 -4.77 -5.07 2.97
C ILE A 176 -5.17 -6.11 4.01
N GLY A 177 -5.41 -5.66 5.24
CA GLY A 177 -5.90 -6.48 6.34
C GLY A 177 -7.42 -6.43 6.50
N THR A 178 -7.96 -7.47 7.11
CA THR A 178 -9.30 -7.52 7.69
C THR A 178 -9.39 -6.63 8.94
N LYS A 179 -10.60 -6.48 9.49
CA LYS A 179 -10.79 -5.75 10.75
C LYS A 179 -9.92 -6.34 11.87
N THR A 180 -9.89 -7.66 12.01
CA THR A 180 -9.18 -8.36 13.09
C THR A 180 -7.67 -8.15 13.02
N PHE A 181 -7.09 -8.07 11.82
CA PHE A 181 -5.66 -7.79 11.65
C PHE A 181 -5.24 -6.41 12.20
N PHE A 182 -6.06 -5.38 11.99
CA PHE A 182 -5.78 -4.02 12.44
C PHE A 182 -6.36 -3.68 13.81
N GLU A 183 -7.27 -4.49 14.34
CA GLU A 183 -7.98 -4.21 15.60
C GLU A 183 -7.05 -3.95 16.79
N PRO A 184 -6.00 -4.77 17.05
CA PRO A 184 -5.14 -4.51 18.20
C PRO A 184 -4.40 -3.16 18.11
N PHE A 185 -3.96 -2.77 16.91
CA PHE A 185 -3.37 -1.44 16.70
C PHE A 185 -4.40 -0.31 16.81
N ASN A 186 -5.62 -0.57 16.35
CA ASN A 186 -6.69 0.42 16.45
C ASN A 186 -7.13 0.67 17.88
N GLU A 187 -7.15 -0.35 18.73
CA GLU A 187 -7.41 -0.15 20.15
C GLU A 187 -6.23 0.56 20.81
N TYR A 188 -4.99 0.11 20.57
CA TYR A 188 -3.80 0.77 21.11
C TYR A 188 -3.74 2.27 20.77
N LYS A 189 -3.88 2.63 19.49
CA LYS A 189 -3.78 4.03 19.06
C LYS A 189 -4.89 4.93 19.59
N LYS A 190 -6.08 4.39 19.94
CA LYS A 190 -7.17 5.19 20.53
C LYS A 190 -6.77 5.71 21.90
N HIS A 191 -6.02 4.91 22.66
CA HIS A 191 -5.54 5.28 23.98
C HIS A 191 -4.27 6.12 23.92
N ILE A 192 -3.36 5.79 23.02
CA ILE A 192 -2.01 6.35 22.99
C ILE A 192 -1.88 7.59 22.09
N GLY A 193 -2.52 7.60 20.91
CA GLY A 193 -2.45 8.73 19.97
C GLY A 193 -1.07 8.90 19.30
N ASN A 194 -0.77 10.13 18.86
CA ASN A 194 0.47 10.54 18.16
C ASN A 194 0.92 9.53 17.08
N VAL A 195 0.12 9.40 16.02
CA VAL A 195 0.32 8.40 14.98
C VAL A 195 1.08 8.99 13.80
N VAL A 196 2.19 8.35 13.44
CA VAL A 196 3.04 8.76 12.30
C VAL A 196 3.30 7.59 11.36
N PHE A 197 3.88 7.88 10.20
CA PHE A 197 4.49 6.86 9.34
C PHE A 197 5.99 6.75 9.63
N CYS A 198 6.45 5.52 9.82
CA CYS A 198 7.87 5.23 9.94
C CYS A 198 8.28 4.13 8.95
N TYR A 199 9.57 4.11 8.65
CA TYR A 199 10.22 3.18 7.73
C TYR A 199 11.04 2.16 8.53
N HIS A 200 10.89 0.88 8.18
CA HIS A 200 11.68 -0.22 8.72
C HIS A 200 12.34 -0.96 7.56
N GLY A 201 13.67 -0.90 7.45
CA GLY A 201 14.42 -1.68 6.47
C GLY A 201 14.69 -3.08 6.99
N THR A 202 14.55 -4.08 6.13
CA THR A 202 14.76 -5.48 6.51
C THR A 202 15.27 -6.32 5.35
N LYS A 203 15.80 -7.50 5.69
CA LYS A 203 16.26 -8.50 4.72
C LYS A 203 15.09 -9.20 4.04
N LYS A 204 15.27 -9.52 2.76
CA LYS A 204 14.35 -10.32 1.95
C LYS A 204 15.14 -11.46 1.30
N SER A 205 14.76 -12.70 1.59
CA SER A 205 15.42 -13.90 1.04
C SER A 205 14.54 -14.67 0.04
N CYS A 206 13.42 -14.08 -0.38
CA CYS A 206 12.48 -14.69 -1.32
C CYS A 206 12.23 -13.79 -2.54
N GLN A 207 11.42 -14.29 -3.46
CA GLN A 207 11.02 -13.63 -4.70
C GLN A 207 9.76 -12.76 -4.55
N LEU A 208 9.36 -12.38 -3.33
CA LEU A 208 8.24 -11.44 -3.16
C LEU A 208 8.52 -10.17 -3.96
N GLY A 209 7.55 -9.79 -4.80
CA GLY A 209 7.62 -8.69 -5.75
C GLY A 209 8.20 -9.06 -7.13
N SER A 210 8.85 -10.21 -7.32
CA SER A 210 9.35 -10.63 -8.64
C SER A 210 8.20 -11.18 -9.50
N ALA A 211 8.09 -10.79 -10.78
CA ALA A 211 7.13 -11.34 -11.75
C ALA A 211 5.69 -11.51 -11.19
N ASP A 212 5.15 -10.44 -10.59
CA ASP A 212 3.83 -10.37 -9.95
C ASP A 212 3.60 -11.30 -8.74
N GLN A 213 4.67 -11.93 -8.22
CA GLN A 213 4.61 -12.74 -7.01
C GLN A 213 4.30 -11.87 -5.80
N THR A 214 3.12 -12.07 -5.22
CA THR A 214 2.62 -11.36 -4.04
C THR A 214 2.39 -12.30 -2.85
N GLN A 215 2.60 -13.60 -3.03
CA GLN A 215 2.48 -14.58 -1.95
C GLN A 215 3.70 -14.53 -1.03
N LEU A 216 3.44 -14.52 0.27
CA LEU A 216 4.48 -14.57 1.28
C LEU A 216 5.06 -15.98 1.36
N CYS A 217 6.39 -16.08 1.49
CA CYS A 217 7.00 -17.37 1.82
C CYS A 217 6.86 -17.68 3.31
N PHE A 218 7.01 -18.95 3.66
CA PHE A 218 6.95 -19.42 5.05
C PHE A 218 8.32 -19.61 5.69
N THR A 219 9.40 -19.32 4.96
CA THR A 219 10.78 -19.48 5.43
C THR A 219 11.06 -18.50 6.57
N ALA A 220 11.44 -19.03 7.74
CA ALA A 220 11.74 -18.23 8.93
C ALA A 220 12.86 -17.21 8.72
N THR A 221 13.82 -17.50 7.83
CA THR A 221 14.94 -16.60 7.50
C THR A 221 14.52 -15.39 6.64
N CYS A 222 13.30 -15.36 6.10
CA CYS A 222 12.79 -14.22 5.36
C CYS A 222 12.13 -13.22 6.32
N ALA A 223 12.94 -12.32 6.90
CA ALA A 223 12.47 -11.34 7.87
C ALA A 223 11.27 -10.52 7.34
N LEU A 224 11.31 -10.08 6.08
CA LEU A 224 10.17 -9.42 5.43
C LEU A 224 8.88 -10.25 5.51
N CYS A 225 8.88 -11.50 5.05
CA CYS A 225 7.68 -12.32 5.04
C CYS A 225 7.24 -12.71 6.45
N SER A 226 8.16 -12.91 7.38
CA SER A 226 7.83 -13.16 8.79
C SER A 226 7.11 -11.96 9.40
N ILE A 227 7.63 -10.73 9.25
CA ILE A 227 6.98 -9.50 9.74
C ILE A 227 5.61 -9.31 9.07
N LEU A 228 5.49 -9.54 7.77
CA LEU A 228 4.20 -9.41 7.09
C LEU A 228 3.18 -10.45 7.57
N ARG A 229 3.62 -11.64 7.98
CA ARG A 229 2.73 -12.68 8.50
C ARG A 229 2.28 -12.46 9.93
N THR A 230 3.20 -12.05 10.80
CA THR A 230 2.95 -11.98 12.25
C THR A 230 2.78 -10.55 12.77
N SER A 231 2.89 -9.55 11.90
CA SER A 231 3.25 -8.19 12.29
C SER A 231 4.62 -8.14 12.96
N PHE A 232 4.98 -6.96 13.47
CA PHE A 232 6.18 -6.78 14.29
C PHE A 232 5.97 -7.40 15.67
N ARG A 233 7.05 -7.97 16.22
CA ARG A 233 7.07 -8.56 17.55
C ARG A 233 8.31 -8.12 18.32
N THR A 234 8.13 -7.63 19.53
CA THR A 234 9.21 -7.18 20.41
C THR A 234 10.01 -8.34 20.99
N ASP A 235 9.40 -9.52 21.14
CA ASP A 235 10.09 -10.73 21.61
C ASP A 235 11.09 -11.31 20.59
N LEU A 236 10.99 -10.91 19.33
CA LEU A 236 11.96 -11.22 18.27
C LEU A 236 12.98 -10.08 18.07
N ALA A 237 12.89 -8.99 18.83
CA ALA A 237 13.84 -7.90 18.76
C ALA A 237 15.19 -8.30 19.39
N GLY A 238 16.29 -7.92 18.74
CA GLY A 238 17.63 -8.17 19.27
C GLY A 238 17.83 -7.48 20.63
N SER A 239 18.37 -8.20 21.61
CA SER A 239 18.61 -7.70 22.97
C SER A 239 19.78 -6.72 23.09
N TYR A 240 20.67 -6.68 22.09
CA TYR A 240 21.91 -5.89 22.09
C TYR A 240 21.85 -4.62 21.22
N THR A 241 20.65 -4.17 20.83
CA THR A 241 20.45 -2.88 20.14
C THR A 241 20.64 -1.71 21.10
N ALA A 242 20.81 -0.47 20.61
CA ALA A 242 21.21 0.69 21.41
C ALA A 242 20.18 1.20 22.44
N PHE A 243 18.93 0.74 22.37
CA PHE A 243 17.82 1.11 23.26
C PHE A 243 17.05 -0.13 23.76
N GLY A 244 17.67 -1.30 23.67
CA GLY A 244 17.12 -2.59 24.11
C GLY A 244 16.06 -3.19 23.17
N SER A 245 15.39 -4.22 23.66
CA SER A 245 14.45 -5.06 22.89
C SER A 245 13.16 -4.31 22.52
N GLY A 246 13.25 -3.50 21.47
CA GLY A 246 12.13 -2.77 20.88
C GLY A 246 12.10 -2.91 19.35
N ILE A 247 11.03 -2.43 18.74
CA ILE A 247 10.85 -2.41 17.29
C ILE A 247 11.43 -1.10 16.75
N TYR A 248 12.54 -1.20 16.04
CA TYR A 248 13.26 -0.06 15.48
C TYR A 248 12.69 0.37 14.14
N THR A 249 12.35 1.64 14.05
CA THR A 249 11.91 2.30 12.83
C THR A 249 12.58 3.67 12.70
N SER A 250 12.33 4.38 11.62
CA SER A 250 12.87 5.71 11.38
C SER A 250 11.85 6.57 10.63
N THR A 251 11.77 7.87 10.94
CA THR A 251 11.05 8.82 10.09
C THR A 251 11.82 9.22 8.83
N ALA A 252 13.11 8.89 8.77
CA ALA A 252 13.99 9.08 7.61
C ALA A 252 14.13 7.78 6.81
N SER A 253 13.71 7.81 5.54
CA SER A 253 13.72 6.64 4.66
C SER A 253 15.13 6.17 4.31
N ASN A 254 16.09 7.10 4.19
CA ASN A 254 17.51 6.79 3.97
C ASN A 254 18.13 5.97 5.12
N LYS A 255 17.74 6.27 6.37
CA LYS A 255 18.22 5.50 7.54
C LYS A 255 17.68 4.07 7.52
N ALA A 256 16.39 3.90 7.20
CA ALA A 256 15.81 2.57 7.02
C ALA A 256 16.45 1.82 5.84
N TYR A 257 16.76 2.50 4.74
CA TYR A 257 17.39 1.89 3.56
C TYR A 257 18.71 1.16 3.88
N ASN A 258 19.51 1.66 4.83
CA ASN A 258 20.75 1.01 5.27
C ASN A 258 20.55 -0.42 5.78
N TYR A 259 19.35 -0.77 6.27
CA TYR A 259 19.01 -2.11 6.76
C TYR A 259 18.44 -3.05 5.69
N THR A 260 18.41 -2.60 4.43
CA THR A 260 17.97 -3.40 3.29
C THR A 260 19.10 -4.18 2.62
N GLY A 261 20.36 -3.99 3.04
CA GLY A 261 21.50 -4.54 2.29
C GLY A 261 21.60 -3.92 0.90
N ASN A 262 21.64 -2.58 0.84
CA ASN A 262 21.77 -1.79 -0.39
C ASN A 262 20.69 -2.11 -1.45
N GLY A 263 19.43 -2.23 -1.03
CA GLY A 263 18.29 -2.43 -1.92
C GLY A 263 17.95 -3.89 -2.24
N THR A 264 18.78 -4.85 -1.82
CA THR A 264 18.47 -6.29 -2.00
C THR A 264 17.30 -6.77 -1.13
N GLY A 265 17.08 -6.09 0.00
CA GLY A 265 15.99 -6.27 0.94
C GLY A 265 14.74 -5.47 0.57
N ALA A 266 14.05 -4.97 1.59
CA ALA A 266 12.85 -4.16 1.43
C ALA A 266 12.70 -3.13 2.54
N ILE A 267 12.00 -2.04 2.26
CA ILE A 267 11.50 -1.15 3.31
C ILE A 267 10.02 -1.44 3.55
N ILE A 268 9.66 -1.65 4.81
CA ILE A 268 8.28 -1.71 5.28
C ILE A 268 7.91 -0.31 5.79
N VAL A 269 6.93 0.32 5.16
CA VAL A 269 6.30 1.55 5.65
C VAL A 269 5.19 1.16 6.59
N SER A 270 5.27 1.65 7.83
CA SER A 270 4.36 1.27 8.91
C SER A 270 3.68 2.49 9.51
N THR A 271 2.44 2.30 9.95
CA THR A 271 1.79 3.27 10.85
C THR A 271 2.22 2.93 12.27
N VAL A 272 2.66 3.95 13.02
CA VAL A 272 3.23 3.80 14.36
C VAL A 272 2.56 4.79 15.30
N ALA A 273 2.01 4.30 16.41
CA ALA A 273 1.46 5.11 17.50
C ALA A 273 2.58 5.37 18.53
N LEU A 274 3.11 6.59 18.53
CA LEU A 274 4.26 6.96 19.36
C LEU A 274 3.87 7.43 20.76
N GLY A 275 2.62 7.86 20.95
CA GLY A 275 2.14 8.35 22.24
C GLY A 275 2.99 9.46 22.83
N ASN A 276 3.23 9.35 24.14
CA ASN A 276 4.19 10.18 24.85
C ASN A 276 5.62 9.71 24.55
N VAL A 277 6.40 10.59 23.92
CA VAL A 277 7.71 10.26 23.37
C VAL A 277 8.83 10.62 24.35
N ARG A 278 9.66 9.65 24.71
CA ARG A 278 10.93 9.92 25.37
C ARG A 278 11.97 10.30 24.32
N HIS A 279 12.33 11.56 24.25
CA HIS A 279 13.50 12.01 23.51
C HIS A 279 14.78 11.75 24.31
N VAL A 280 15.75 11.06 23.71
CA VAL A 280 17.06 10.78 24.30
C VAL A 280 18.16 11.42 23.47
N ASN A 281 19.32 11.68 24.07
CA ASN A 281 20.45 12.38 23.45
C ASN A 281 21.72 11.54 23.35
N ALA A 282 21.74 10.36 24.00
CA ALA A 282 22.85 9.44 23.92
C ALA A 282 22.39 8.00 23.65
N PHE A 283 23.24 7.22 22.99
CA PHE A 283 23.04 5.78 22.88
C PHE A 283 23.02 5.14 24.27
N ASN A 284 22.17 4.15 24.47
CA ASN A 284 22.01 3.42 25.72
C ASN A 284 21.56 4.26 26.92
N GLU A 285 21.14 5.52 26.72
CA GLU A 285 20.57 6.36 27.78
C GLU A 285 19.36 5.67 28.44
N VAL A 286 18.60 4.92 27.64
CA VAL A 286 17.54 4.02 28.09
C VAL A 286 17.72 2.67 27.41
N ARG A 287 17.29 1.59 28.09
CA ARG A 287 17.37 0.20 27.60
C ARG A 287 16.00 -0.48 27.46
N SER A 288 14.94 0.29 27.70
CA SER A 288 13.54 -0.10 27.60
C SER A 288 12.70 1.18 27.47
N CYS A 289 11.40 1.04 27.27
CA CYS A 289 10.49 2.17 27.41
C CYS A 289 10.51 2.67 28.87
N PRO A 290 10.86 3.93 29.15
CA PRO A 290 10.79 4.47 30.51
C PRO A 290 9.35 4.62 30.97
N GLU A 291 9.14 4.57 32.29
CA GLU A 291 7.82 4.77 32.88
C GLU A 291 7.21 6.12 32.47
N GLY A 292 5.92 6.11 32.13
CA GLY A 292 5.18 7.28 31.66
C GLY A 292 5.35 7.62 30.17
N PHE A 293 6.14 6.84 29.42
CA PHE A 293 6.32 7.01 27.97
C PHE A 293 5.83 5.77 27.20
N ASP A 294 5.56 5.95 25.90
CA ASP A 294 5.08 4.90 25.00
C ASP A 294 6.13 4.54 23.92
N SER A 295 7.08 5.44 23.67
CA SER A 295 8.13 5.27 22.66
C SER A 295 9.39 6.03 23.02
N VAL A 296 10.49 5.69 22.35
CA VAL A 296 11.78 6.39 22.45
C VAL A 296 12.15 6.92 21.07
N VAL A 297 12.55 8.19 21.01
CA VAL A 297 13.12 8.80 19.80
C VAL A 297 14.53 9.27 20.09
N PHE A 298 15.46 8.84 19.25
CA PHE A 298 16.83 9.29 19.24
C PHE A 298 17.14 9.90 17.88
N ASP A 299 17.59 11.14 17.86
CA ASP A 299 17.97 11.80 16.62
C ASP A 299 19.31 12.50 16.78
N ARG A 300 20.29 12.03 16.01
CA ARG A 300 21.67 12.54 15.99
C ARG A 300 22.09 13.07 14.63
N GLY A 301 21.20 13.02 13.64
CA GLY A 301 21.49 13.44 12.29
C GLY A 301 21.06 14.88 12.06
N VAL A 302 21.80 15.62 11.22
CA VAL A 302 21.31 16.90 10.72
C VAL A 302 19.97 16.67 10.01
N ASN A 303 18.98 17.51 10.32
CA ASN A 303 17.61 17.43 9.81
C ASN A 303 16.89 16.09 10.06
N GLY A 304 17.35 15.29 11.02
CA GLY A 304 16.78 14.00 11.32
C GLY A 304 17.14 12.87 10.36
N SER A 305 18.23 13.03 9.61
CA SER A 305 18.74 12.04 8.67
C SER A 305 19.16 10.70 9.29
N LEU A 306 19.38 10.68 10.61
CA LEU A 306 19.76 9.49 11.40
C LEU A 306 18.76 9.19 12.51
N ASN A 307 17.52 9.66 12.36
CA ASN A 307 16.43 9.42 13.30
C ASN A 307 16.21 7.92 13.55
N GLU A 308 16.05 7.55 14.81
CA GLU A 308 15.63 6.22 15.26
C GLU A 308 14.42 6.38 16.17
N THR A 309 13.35 5.66 15.86
CA THR A 309 12.08 5.68 16.57
C THR A 309 11.76 4.26 17.01
N ILE A 310 11.65 4.05 18.31
CA ILE A 310 11.55 2.73 18.93
C ILE A 310 10.24 2.63 19.70
N VAL A 311 9.46 1.59 19.41
CA VAL A 311 8.27 1.22 20.18
C VAL A 311 8.50 -0.14 20.85
N TYR A 312 7.92 -0.31 22.04
CA TYR A 312 8.13 -1.50 22.89
C TYR A 312 6.85 -2.32 23.06
N ASN A 313 5.85 -2.09 22.20
CA ASN A 313 4.60 -2.83 22.20
C ASN A 313 4.25 -3.28 20.76
N ASP A 314 3.93 -4.55 20.58
CA ASP A 314 3.55 -5.14 19.28
C ASP A 314 2.34 -4.45 18.65
N ASN A 315 1.45 -3.88 19.47
CA ASN A 315 0.25 -3.18 19.02
C ASN A 315 0.50 -1.71 18.69
N ALA A 316 1.69 -1.17 18.95
CA ALA A 316 2.04 0.21 18.60
C ALA A 316 2.32 0.41 17.11
N ILE A 317 2.41 -0.67 16.31
CA ILE A 317 2.87 -0.59 14.92
C ILE A 317 2.15 -1.58 14.00
N ARG A 318 1.83 -1.17 12.77
CA ARG A 318 1.33 -2.08 11.73
C ARG A 318 1.99 -1.81 10.37
N PRO A 319 2.39 -2.86 9.63
CA PRO A 319 2.88 -2.70 8.26
C PRO A 319 1.74 -2.25 7.34
N VAL A 320 2.03 -1.29 6.46
CA VAL A 320 1.02 -0.68 5.57
C VAL A 320 1.46 -0.78 4.11
N TYR A 321 2.71 -0.48 3.80
CA TYR A 321 3.26 -0.62 2.45
C TYR A 321 4.63 -1.30 2.49
N ILE A 322 5.04 -1.87 1.36
CA ILE A 322 6.36 -2.43 1.14
C ILE A 322 6.94 -1.78 -0.10
N ILE A 323 8.17 -1.28 0.01
CA ILE A 323 8.94 -0.66 -1.07
C ILE A 323 10.07 -1.63 -1.44
N LEU A 324 10.16 -1.93 -2.73
CA LEU A 324 11.21 -2.76 -3.33
C LEU A 324 11.98 -1.94 -4.38
N PHE A 325 13.28 -2.23 -4.50
CA PHE A 325 14.24 -1.46 -5.29
C PHE A 325 14.83 -2.24 -6.47
#